data_AF-A0ABD4ZST0-F1
#
_entry.id   AF-A0ABD4ZST0-F1
#
_cell.length_a   1.000
_cell.length_b   1.000
_cell.length_c   1.000
_cell.angle_alpha   90.00
_cell.angle_beta   90.00
_cell.angle_gamma   90.00
#
_symmetry.space_group_name_H-M   'P 1'
#
loop_
_entity.id
_entity.type
_entity.pdbx_description
1 polymer ?
#
loop_
_entity_poly.entity_id
_entity_poly.type
_entity_poly.pdbx_seq_one_letter_code
_entity_poly.pdbx_strand_id
1 'polypeptide(L)' 'MKKNYRLIYKQKFMGQVLQDAVMKYDKTVAEMEQAVNDLYSDPCVFQVWYEEVQADA' A
#
# COMPACT_ATOMS: atom_id res chain seq x y z
N MET A 1 2.03 6.13 17.44
CA MET A 1 1.74 4.71 17.70
C MET A 1 2.04 3.94 16.44
N LYS A 2 2.77 2.82 16.54
CA LYS A 2 3.07 1.97 15.39
C LYS A 2 2.06 0.83 15.32
N LYS A 3 1.73 0.42 14.09
CA LYS A 3 0.72 -0.60 13.78
C LYS A 3 1.11 -1.39 12.54
N ASN A 4 0.38 -2.46 12.28
CA ASN A 4 0.51 -3.23 11.05
C ASN A 4 -0.50 -2.71 10.03
N TYR A 5 -0.10 -2.70 8.76
CA TYR A 5 -0.92 -2.22 7.67
C TYR A 5 -0.84 -3.17 6.49
N ARG A 6 -1.90 -3.16 5.69
CA ARG A 6 -1.94 -3.74 4.36
C ARG A 6 -1.92 -2.59 3.36
N LEU A 7 -0.83 -2.46 2.62
CA LEU A 7 -0.69 -1.46 1.55
C LEU A 7 -1.16 -2.10 0.24
N ILE A 8 -2.16 -1.50 -0.39
CA ILE A 8 -2.87 -2.04 -1.54
C ILE A 8 -2.68 -1.07 -2.71
N TYR A 9 -2.45 -1.60 -3.91
CA TYR A 9 -2.31 -0.78 -5.09
C TYR A 9 -2.91 -1.43 -6.33
N LYS A 10 -3.28 -0.59 -7.30
CA LYS A 10 -3.67 -1.00 -8.65
C LYS A 10 -2.73 -0.42 -9.69
N GLN A 11 -2.40 -1.24 -10.67
CA GLN A 11 -1.52 -0.90 -11.78
C GLN A 11 -2.10 -1.33 -13.12
N LYS A 12 -1.71 -0.64 -14.19
CA LYS A 12 -2.00 -1.05 -15.57
C LYS A 12 -0.80 -1.82 -16.13
N PHE A 13 -1.03 -3.07 -16.54
CA PHE A 13 0.00 -3.90 -17.15
C PHE A 13 -0.58 -4.61 -18.38
N MET A 14 0.03 -4.42 -19.55
CA MET A 14 -0.40 -5.02 -20.82
C MET A 14 -1.91 -4.85 -21.13
N GLY A 15 -2.47 -3.66 -20.82
CA GLY A 15 -3.89 -3.36 -21.04
C GLY A 15 -4.85 -3.93 -19.99
N GLN A 16 -4.33 -4.62 -18.97
CA GLN A 16 -5.11 -5.14 -17.85
C GLN A 16 -4.90 -4.28 -16.60
N VAL A 17 -5.91 -4.25 -15.72
CA VAL A 17 -5.79 -3.68 -14.38
C VAL A 17 -5.50 -4.80 -13.41
N LEU A 18 -4.34 -4.74 -12.76
CA LEU A 18 -3.93 -5.66 -11.71
C LEU A 18 -4.07 -4.97 -10.36
N GLN A 19 -4.44 -5.73 -9.34
CA GLN A 19 -4.45 -5.29 -7.94
C GLN A 19 -3.54 -6.20 -7.13
N ASP A 20 -2.70 -5.62 -6.29
CA ASP A 20 -1.83 -6.35 -5.39
C ASP A 20 -1.80 -5.69 -3.99
N ALA A 21 -1.31 -6.41 -2.99
CA ALA A 21 -1.21 -5.93 -1.63
C ALA A 21 0.03 -6.48 -0.91
N VAL A 22 0.70 -5.62 -0.15
CA VAL A 22 1.87 -5.96 0.65
C VAL A 22 1.63 -5.64 2.13
N MET A 23 2.03 -6.55 3.01
CA MET A 23 2.01 -6.32 4.45
C MET A 23 3.16 -5.42 4.88
N LYS A 24 2.85 -4.42 5.71
CA LYS A 24 3.81 -3.49 6.31
C LYS A 24 3.66 -3.57 7.84
N TYR A 25 4.67 -4.08 8.51
CA TYR A 25 4.65 -4.27 9.96
C TYR A 25 5.34 -3.12 10.70
N ASP A 26 4.86 -2.84 11.91
CA ASP A 26 5.43 -1.84 12.82
C ASP A 26 5.69 -0.48 12.16
N LYS A 27 4.66 0.08 11.51
CA LYS A 27 4.71 1.38 10.84
C LYS A 27 3.89 2.44 11.54
N THR A 28 4.35 3.67 11.43
CA THR A 28 3.56 4.87 11.71
C THR A 28 2.75 5.28 10.48
N VAL A 29 1.72 6.10 10.69
CA VAL A 29 0.95 6.70 9.59
C VAL A 29 1.86 7.47 8.63
N ALA A 30 2.82 8.25 9.14
CA ALA A 30 3.74 9.01 8.29
C ALA A 30 4.61 8.09 7.39
N GLU A 31 5.06 6.95 7.89
CA GLU A 31 5.77 5.95 7.08
C GLU A 31 4.84 5.30 6.02
N MET A 32 3.56 5.14 6.33
CA MET A 32 2.58 4.63 5.36
C MET A 32 2.28 5.65 4.26
N GLU A 33 2.12 6.93 4.59
CA GLU A 33 1.97 8.01 3.61
C GLU A 33 3.20 8.10 2.69
N GLN A 34 4.41 7.94 3.24
CA GLN A 34 5.61 7.86 2.41
C GLN A 34 5.59 6.63 1.48
N ALA A 35 5.21 5.45 1.99
CA ALA A 35 5.12 4.24 1.17
C ALA A 35 4.06 4.36 0.05
N VAL A 36 2.98 5.10 0.29
CA VAL A 36 1.98 5.44 -0.75
C VAL A 36 2.63 6.31 -1.83
N ASN A 37 3.33 7.36 -1.44
CA ASN A 37 4.03 8.25 -2.37
C ASN A 37 5.10 7.52 -3.19
N ASP A 38 5.86 6.62 -2.55
CA ASP A 38 6.89 5.82 -3.22
C ASP A 38 6.29 4.92 -4.30
N LEU A 39 5.10 4.32 -4.06
CA LEU A 39 4.42 3.51 -5.08
C LEU A 39 3.94 4.34 -6.27
N TYR A 40 3.52 5.58 -6.04
CA TYR A 40 3.16 6.49 -7.15
C TYR A 40 4.36 6.95 -7.99
N SER A 41 5.61 6.63 -7.58
CA SER A 41 6.77 6.83 -8.46
C SER A 41 6.79 5.86 -9.65
N ASP A 42 6.05 4.73 -9.57
CA ASP A 42 5.82 3.85 -10.71
C ASP A 42 4.69 4.42 -11.58
N PRO A 43 4.95 4.77 -12.86
CA PRO A 43 3.94 5.36 -13.74
C PRO A 43 2.81 4.40 -14.12
N CYS A 44 2.97 3.10 -13.89
CA CYS A 44 1.93 2.10 -14.12
C CYS A 44 0.91 2.05 -12.98
N VAL A 45 1.29 2.51 -11.78
CA VAL A 45 0.43 2.55 -10.59
C VAL A 45 -0.45 3.80 -10.64
N PHE A 46 -1.77 3.62 -10.44
CA PHE A 46 -2.74 4.71 -10.54
C PHE A 46 -3.70 4.81 -9.36
N GLN A 47 -3.67 3.84 -8.44
CA GLN A 47 -4.45 3.87 -7.21
C GLN A 47 -3.66 3.16 -6.11
N VAL A 48 -3.48 3.81 -4.97
CA VAL A 48 -2.79 3.26 -3.79
C VAL A 48 -3.53 3.70 -2.55
N TRP A 49 -3.74 2.78 -1.61
CA TRP A 49 -4.29 3.05 -0.28
C TRP A 49 -3.77 2.02 0.72
N TYR A 50 -4.00 2.24 2.00
CA TYR A 50 -3.66 1.26 3.03
C TYR A 50 -4.76 1.12 4.05
N GLU A 51 -4.79 -0.05 4.68
CA GLU A 51 -5.74 -0.40 5.74
C GLU A 51 -4.94 -0.86 6.95
N GLU A 52 -5.32 -0.41 8.15
CA GLU A 52 -4.77 -0.93 9.39
C GLU A 52 -5.23 -2.38 9.59
N VAL A 53 -4.29 -3.26 9.91
CA VAL A 53 -4.57 -4.67 10.20
C VAL A 53 -4.47 -4.85 11.70
N GLN A 54 -5.60 -5.18 12.34
CA GLN A 54 -5.59 -5.63 13.72
C GLN A 54 -4.98 -7.03 13.77
N ALA A 55 -4.03 -7.25 14.67
CA ALA A 55 -3.66 -8.62 15.01
C ALA A 55 -4.87 -9.25 15.71
N ASP A 56 -5.35 -10.38 15.22
CA ASP A 56 -6.33 -11.18 15.95
C ASP A 56 -5.76 -11.44 17.35
N ALA A 57 -6.50 -11.00 18.37
CA ALA A 57 -6.09 -11.03 19.77
C ALA A 57 -5.97 -12.45 20.33
#